data_AF-A0A950YZU3-F1
#
_entry.id   AF-A0A950YZU3-F1
#
_cell.length_a   1.000
_cell.length_b   1.000
_cell.length_c   1.000
_cell.angle_alpha   90.00
_cell.angle_beta   90.00
_cell.angle_gamma   90.00
#
_symmetry.space_group_name_H-M   'P 1'
#
loop_
_entity.id
_entity.type
_entity.pdbx_description
1 polymer ?
#
loop_
_entity_poly.entity_id
_entity_poly.type
_entity_poly.pdbx_seq_one_letter_code
_entity_poly.pdbx_strand_id
1 'polypeptide(L)'
;MIRYVDELGLFLLPFALFFIFLALSGREIFAPEHWRGARGWLAIAGVVLAIAGLVTQTLLLERHGGIYRPARLENGRLVPGGFDAPAAKP
;
A
#
# COMPACT_ATOMS: atom_id res chain seq x y z
N MET A 1 -15.11 5.79 3.55
CA MET A 1 -15.42 5.02 2.32
C MET A 1 -14.63 5.49 1.10
N ILE A 2 -14.29 6.78 0.97
CA ILE A 2 -13.54 7.35 -0.17
C ILE A 2 -12.08 6.85 -0.28
N ARG A 3 -11.39 6.55 0.84
CA ARG A 3 -9.96 6.17 0.84
C ARG A 3 -9.61 4.91 0.02
N TYR A 4 -10.50 3.93 0.01
CA TYR A 4 -10.27 2.68 -0.73
C TYR A 4 -10.25 2.86 -2.26
N VAL A 5 -10.91 3.91 -2.77
CA VAL A 5 -10.98 4.20 -4.21
C VAL A 5 -9.64 4.75 -4.72
N ASP A 6 -8.93 5.55 -3.92
CA ASP A 6 -7.61 6.07 -4.26
C ASP A 6 -6.56 4.95 -4.31
N GLU A 7 -6.58 4.05 -3.32
CA GLU A 7 -5.63 2.93 -3.23
C GLU A 7 -5.85 1.91 -4.36
N LEU A 8 -7.12 1.58 -4.66
CA LEU A 8 -7.45 0.75 -5.82
C LEU A 8 -7.12 1.43 -7.16
N GLY A 9 -7.32 2.74 -7.25
CA GLY A 9 -6.98 3.52 -8.44
C GLY A 9 -5.49 3.49 -8.74
N LEU A 10 -4.64 3.68 -7.73
CA LEU A 10 -3.18 3.57 -7.83
C LEU A 10 -2.72 2.16 -8.21
N PHE A 11 -3.37 1.13 -7.68
CA PHE A 11 -3.10 -0.26 -8.05
C PHE A 11 -3.46 -0.57 -9.51
N LEU A 12 -4.60 -0.06 -9.98
CA LEU A 12 -5.10 -0.31 -11.33
C LEU A 12 -4.45 0.59 -12.40
N LEU A 13 -3.85 1.71 -12.00
CA LEU A 13 -3.20 2.68 -12.89
C LEU A 13 -2.26 2.07 -13.96
N PRO A 14 -1.30 1.17 -13.63
CA PRO A 14 -0.41 0.57 -14.64
C PRO A 14 -1.17 -0.29 -15.66
N PHE A 15 -2.22 -0.97 -15.22
CA PHE A 15 -3.06 -1.78 -16.09
C PHE A 15 -3.87 -0.88 -17.02
N ALA A 16 -4.49 0.17 -16.47
CA ALA A 16 -5.24 1.15 -17.26
C ALA A 16 -4.36 1.82 -18.32
N LEU A 17 -3.15 2.29 -17.94
CA LEU A 17 -2.19 2.88 -18.87
C LEU A 17 -1.78 1.90 -19.98
N PHE A 18 -1.56 0.63 -19.64
CA PHE A 18 -1.23 -0.38 -20.63
C PHE A 18 -2.39 -0.68 -21.59
N PHE A 19 -3.63 -0.77 -21.07
CA PHE A 19 -4.83 -0.93 -21.90
C PHE A 19 -5.01 0.24 -22.86
N ILE A 20 -4.80 1.48 -22.38
CA ILE A 20 -4.85 2.69 -23.21
C ILE A 20 -3.76 2.64 -24.30
N PHE A 21 -2.52 2.29 -23.94
CA PHE A 21 -1.43 2.15 -24.90
C PHE A 21 -1.74 1.11 -25.99
N LEU A 22 -2.31 -0.03 -25.63
CA LEU A 22 -2.66 -1.10 -26.57
C LEU A 22 -3.79 -0.68 -27.52
N ALA A 23 -4.82 0.01 -26.98
CA ALA A 23 -5.92 0.57 -27.76
C ALA A 23 -5.43 1.65 -28.75
N LEU A 24 -4.55 2.54 -28.31
CA LEU A 24 -3.95 3.58 -29.17
C LEU A 24 -3.00 3.01 -30.23
N SER A 25 -2.38 1.85 -29.96
CA SER A 25 -1.49 1.19 -30.92
C SER A 25 -2.24 0.45 -32.04
N GLY A 26 -3.59 0.46 -32.05
CA GLY A 26 -4.41 -0.23 -33.04
C GLY A 26 -4.25 -1.75 -33.02
N ARG A 27 -3.74 -2.30 -31.92
CA ARG A 27 -3.50 -3.74 -31.75
C ARG A 27 -4.74 -4.39 -31.15
N GLU A 28 -5.12 -5.53 -31.71
CA GLU A 28 -6.16 -6.39 -31.15
C GLU A 28 -5.83 -6.73 -29.70
N ILE A 29 -6.65 -6.19 -28.79
CA ILE A 29 -6.42 -6.18 -27.33
C ILE A 29 -6.38 -7.62 -26.79
N PHE A 30 -7.10 -8.53 -27.44
CA PHE A 30 -7.23 -9.94 -27.04
C PHE A 30 -6.31 -10.90 -27.82
N ALA A 31 -5.54 -10.41 -28.80
CA ALA A 31 -4.67 -11.28 -29.60
C ALA A 31 -3.37 -11.62 -28.85
N PRO A 32 -3.11 -12.91 -28.51
CA PRO A 32 -2.03 -13.33 -27.62
C PRO A 32 -0.62 -13.01 -28.14
N GLU A 33 -0.45 -12.78 -29.45
CA GLU A 33 0.80 -12.39 -30.10
C GLU A 33 1.30 -11.03 -29.61
N HIS A 34 0.39 -10.08 -29.39
CA HIS A 34 0.73 -8.73 -28.94
C HIS A 34 1.17 -8.66 -27.47
N TRP A 35 0.83 -9.69 -26.69
CA TRP A 35 1.19 -9.82 -25.27
C TRP A 35 2.57 -10.49 -25.07
N ARG A 36 3.15 -11.06 -26.14
CA ARG A 36 4.47 -11.71 -26.09
C ARG A 36 5.56 -10.63 -25.96
N GLY A 37 6.30 -10.66 -24.84
CA GLY A 37 7.30 -9.63 -24.48
C GLY A 37 6.78 -8.57 -23.52
N ALA A 38 5.55 -8.08 -23.68
CA ALA A 38 4.97 -7.06 -22.80
C ALA A 38 4.53 -7.62 -21.43
N ARG A 39 4.07 -8.88 -21.36
CA ARG A 39 3.59 -9.51 -20.11
C ARG A 39 4.61 -9.48 -18.97
N GLY A 40 5.89 -9.74 -19.29
CA GLY A 40 6.97 -9.71 -18.29
C GLY A 40 7.18 -8.31 -17.70
N TRP A 41 7.20 -7.30 -18.57
CA TRP A 41 7.32 -5.90 -18.15
C TRP A 41 6.11 -5.42 -17.36
N LEU A 42 4.90 -5.87 -17.70
CA LEU A 42 3.70 -5.56 -16.92
C LEU A 42 3.74 -6.15 -15.52
N ALA A 43 4.20 -7.40 -15.39
CA ALA A 43 4.40 -8.03 -14.09
C ALA A 43 5.44 -7.28 -13.26
N ILE A 44 6.58 -6.91 -13.86
CA ILE A 44 7.62 -6.10 -13.19
C ILE A 44 7.07 -4.74 -12.75
N ALA A 45 6.32 -4.04 -13.62
CA ALA A 45 5.72 -2.76 -13.28
C ALA A 45 4.73 -2.88 -12.12
N GLY A 46 3.90 -3.93 -12.10
CA GLY A 46 3.01 -4.22 -10.98
C GLY A 46 3.75 -4.47 -9.66
N VAL A 47 4.84 -5.23 -9.70
CA VAL A 47 5.69 -5.49 -8.51
C VAL A 47 6.34 -4.19 -8.02
N VAL A 48 6.89 -3.38 -8.92
CA VAL A 48 7.51 -2.09 -8.56
C VAL A 48 6.50 -1.16 -7.89
N LEU A 49 5.27 -1.09 -8.41
CA LEU A 49 4.22 -0.27 -7.81
C LEU A 49 3.75 -0.79 -6.45
N ALA A 50 3.66 -2.12 -6.27
CA ALA A 50 3.36 -2.71 -4.98
C ALA A 50 4.44 -2.37 -3.93
N ILE A 51 5.72 -2.50 -4.29
CA ILE A 51 6.85 -2.13 -3.43
C ILE A 51 6.78 -0.63 -3.10
N ALA A 52 6.58 0.22 -4.10
CA ALA A 52 6.46 1.66 -3.89
C ALA A 52 5.32 2.00 -2.92
N GLY A 53 4.14 1.37 -3.07
CA GLY A 53 3.01 1.55 -2.16
C GLY A 53 3.35 1.17 -0.72
N LEU A 54 4.01 0.03 -0.51
CA LEU A 54 4.47 -0.38 0.83
C LEU A 54 5.47 0.61 1.42
N VAL A 55 6.46 1.05 0.63
CA VAL A 55 7.45 2.04 1.07
C VAL A 55 6.76 3.35 1.44
N THR A 56 5.90 3.87 0.58
CA THR A 56 5.11 5.08 0.83
C THR A 56 4.29 4.94 2.12
N GLN A 57 3.57 3.83 2.30
CA GLN A 57 2.84 3.59 3.55
C GLN A 57 3.74 3.61 4.77
N THR A 58 4.90 2.94 4.73
CA THR A 58 5.84 2.94 5.87
C THR A 58 6.43 4.32 6.19
N LEU A 59 6.68 5.15 5.16
CA LEU A 59 7.23 6.49 5.33
C LEU A 59 6.18 7.49 5.82
N LEU A 60 4.94 7.37 5.36
CA LEU A 60 3.82 8.24 5.75
C LEU A 60 3.09 7.77 7.00
N LEU A 61 3.39 6.59 7.53
CA LEU A 61 2.77 6.10 8.75
C LEU A 61 3.19 7.01 9.91
N GLU A 62 2.24 7.79 10.44
CA GLU A 62 2.38 8.41 11.74
C GLU A 62 2.54 7.31 12.78
N ARG A 63 3.80 7.03 13.14
CA ARG A 63 4.11 6.16 14.27
C ARG A 63 3.55 6.83 15.51
N HIS A 64 2.43 6.31 16.01
CA HIS A 64 1.93 6.64 17.34
C HIS A 64 2.97 6.06 18.31
N GLY A 65 3.98 6.87 18.63
CA GLY A 65 5.25 6.48 19.26
C GLY A 65 5.15 6.09 20.74
N GLY A 66 3.98 5.64 21.18
CA GLY A 66 3.80 5.13 22.53
C GLY A 66 4.25 3.68 22.62
N ILE A 67 5.13 3.37 23.56
CA ILE A 67 5.37 1.97 23.95
C ILE A 67 4.04 1.44 24.48
N TYR A 68 3.57 0.34 23.89
CA TYR A 68 2.38 -0.34 24.40
C TYR A 68 2.66 -0.89 25.80
N ARG A 69 1.91 -0.42 26.79
CA ARG A 69 1.88 -1.02 28.12
C ARG A 69 0.65 -1.91 28.25
N PRO A 70 0.83 -3.23 28.43
CA PRO A 70 -0.29 -4.12 28.68
C PRO A 70 -0.93 -3.81 30.04
N ALA A 71 -2.23 -4.09 30.15
CA ALA A 71 -2.92 -4.01 31.43
C ALA A 71 -2.27 -4.95 32.46
N ARG A 72 -2.07 -4.46 33.68
CA ARG A 72 -1.41 -5.22 34.76
C ARG A 72 -2.25 -5.16 36.02
N LEU A 73 -2.26 -6.26 36.76
CA LEU A 73 -2.79 -6.27 38.12
C LEU A 73 -1.65 -5.93 39.09
N GLU A 74 -1.76 -4.81 39.80
CA GLU A 74 -0.79 -4.42 40.83
C GLU A 74 -1.51 -4.34 42.18
N ASN A 75 -1.05 -5.13 43.16
CA ASN A 75 -1.61 -5.17 44.51
C ASN A 75 -3.14 -5.39 44.55
N GLY A 76 -3.66 -6.25 43.66
CA GLY A 76 -5.08 -6.55 43.56
C GLY A 76 -5.93 -5.47 42.88
N ARG A 77 -5.32 -4.37 42.40
CA ARG A 77 -5.99 -3.36 41.57
C ARG A 77 -5.60 -3.53 40.11
N LEU A 78 -6.60 -3.44 39.23
CA LEU A 78 -6.40 -3.46 37.79
C LEU A 78 -5.89 -2.10 37.31
N VAL A 79 -4.65 -2.05 36.82
CA VAL A 79 -4.08 -0.90 36.13
C VAL A 79 -4.38 -1.05 34.63
N PRO A 80 -5.18 -0.16 34.04
CA PRO A 80 -5.52 -0.24 32.63
C PRO A 80 -4.27 -0.05 31.76
N GLY A 81 -4.18 -0.87 30.71
CA GLY A 81 -3.13 -0.75 29.70
C GLY A 81 -3.38 0.44 28.79
N GLY A 82 -2.35 0.87 28.08
CA GLY A 82 -2.42 2.02 27.18
C GLY A 82 -1.13 2.21 26.40
N PHE A 83 -1.13 3.24 25.56
CA PHE A 83 0.08 3.72 24.90
C PHE A 83 0.63 4.87 25.73
N ASP A 84 1.91 4.79 26.13
CA ASP A 84 2.56 5.93 26.78
C ASP A 84 2.54 7.14 25.83
N ALA A 85 2.20 8.34 26.33
CA ALA A 85 2.35 9.56 25.55
C ALA A 85 3.83 9.71 25.13
N PRO A 86 4.14 10.13 23.89
CA PRO A 86 5.51 10.33 23.48
C PRO A 86 6.18 11.30 24.47
N ALA A 87 7.32 10.90 25.02
CA ALA A 87 8.03 11.71 26.01
C ALA A 87 8.21 13.13 25.45
N ALA A 88 7.62 14.13 26.12
CA ALA A 88 7.91 15.53 25.83
C ALA A 88 9.41 15.71 25.97
N LYS A 89 10.09 15.98 24.86
CA LYS A 89 11.52 16.25 24.85
C LYS A 89 11.77 17.50 25.71
N PRO A 90 12.72 17.46 26.67
CA PRO A 90 13.09 18.64 27.45
C PRO A 90 13.72 19.72 26.56
#